data_AF-A0A354P1E9-F1
#
_entry.id   AF-A0A354P1E9-F1
#
_cell.length_a   1.000
_cell.length_b   1.000
_cell.length_c   1.000
_cell.angle_alpha   90.00
_cell.angle_beta   90.00
_cell.angle_gamma   90.00
#
_symmetry.space_group_name_H-M   'P 1'
#
loop_
_entity.id
_entity.type
_entity.pdbx_description
1 polymer ?
#
loop_
_entity_poly.entity_id
_entity_poly.type
_entity_poly.pdbx_seq_one_letter_code
_entity_poly.pdbx_strand_id
1 'polypeptide(L)'
;TPPGKLHRIMNKRWKKNMAAMMAVGHPGVKYVATGCASYAVDLMNKIRKALTLGGPTFIHTYDPCPKGWDFDPMYSHELGMLGVETGIWVQYEVEDGVISLNGPSRMIARGRRKRKPVYDFLKRQGRFAHFTDEDVDYYQAKIDEMWEKWWLPGVIPINPEEGLQPPPG
;
A
#
# COMPACT_ATOMS: atom_id res chain seq x y z
N THR A 1 0.21 3.54 -18.25
CA THR A 1 0.74 4.36 -19.36
C THR A 1 0.72 3.51 -20.60
N PRO A 2 0.13 3.95 -21.72
CA PRO A 2 0.14 3.14 -22.93
C PRO A 2 1.58 2.86 -23.35
N PRO A 3 1.91 1.62 -23.76
CA PRO A 3 3.25 1.27 -24.21
C PRO A 3 3.59 2.04 -25.50
N GLY A 4 4.80 2.60 -25.55
CA GLY A 4 5.30 3.22 -26.77
C GLY A 4 6.01 2.18 -27.64
N LYS A 5 5.94 2.32 -28.97
CA LYS A 5 6.66 1.43 -29.91
C LYS A 5 8.19 1.46 -29.72
N LEU A 6 8.73 2.59 -29.26
CA LEU A 6 10.17 2.80 -29.04
C LEU A 6 10.62 2.44 -27.61
N HIS A 7 9.74 2.65 -26.63
CA HIS A 7 10.03 2.39 -25.22
C HIS A 7 8.87 1.62 -24.60
N ARG A 8 9.11 0.34 -24.31
CA ARG A 8 8.16 -0.55 -23.64
C ARG A 8 7.75 0.03 -22.28
N ILE A 9 8.71 0.45 -21.47
CA ILE A 9 8.50 1.03 -20.13
C ILE A 9 8.74 2.54 -20.16
N MET A 10 7.66 3.32 -20.05
CA MET A 10 7.70 4.79 -20.09
C MET A 10 8.03 5.45 -18.74
N ASN A 11 7.76 4.77 -17.62
CA ASN A 11 8.05 5.29 -16.28
C ASN A 11 8.88 4.28 -15.49
N LYS A 12 10.12 4.66 -15.18
CA LYS A 12 11.08 3.86 -14.42
C LYS A 12 11.23 4.30 -12.96
N ARG A 13 10.52 5.37 -12.55
CA ARG A 13 10.61 5.91 -11.19
C ARG A 13 9.73 5.12 -10.25
N TRP A 14 10.25 4.82 -9.06
CA TRP A 14 9.46 4.22 -7.99
C TRP A 14 8.41 5.19 -7.44
N LYS A 15 7.28 4.66 -6.96
CA LYS A 15 6.19 5.47 -6.39
C LYS A 15 6.66 6.14 -5.10
N LYS A 16 6.43 7.46 -4.98
CA LYS A 16 6.58 8.18 -3.71
C LYS A 16 5.59 7.64 -2.66
N ASN A 17 6.05 7.39 -1.45
CA ASN A 17 5.15 7.04 -0.34
C ASN A 17 4.62 8.32 0.33
N MET A 18 3.48 8.80 -0.17
CA MET A 18 2.85 10.02 0.34
C MET A 18 2.43 9.92 1.81
N ALA A 19 1.88 8.79 2.24
CA ALA A 19 1.41 8.64 3.61
C ALA A 19 2.58 8.61 4.60
N ALA A 20 3.65 7.89 4.31
CA ALA A 20 4.87 7.95 5.12
C ALA A 20 5.45 9.37 5.16
N MET A 21 5.54 10.05 4.01
CA MET A 21 6.03 11.44 3.95
C MET A 21 5.18 12.41 4.78
N MET A 22 3.85 12.26 4.81
CA MET A 22 2.98 13.09 5.66
C MET A 22 3.18 12.78 7.14
N ALA A 23 3.37 11.50 7.49
CA ALA A 23 3.58 11.09 8.88
C ALA A 23 4.90 11.63 9.46
N VAL A 24 5.98 11.60 8.69
CA VAL A 24 7.31 12.06 9.16
C VAL A 24 7.55 13.55 8.92
N GLY A 25 6.99 14.09 7.85
CA GLY A 25 7.29 15.45 7.38
C GLY A 25 6.42 16.54 7.99
N HIS A 26 5.35 16.18 8.71
CA HIS A 26 4.44 17.15 9.31
C HIS A 26 4.29 16.94 10.82
N PRO A 27 5.05 17.67 11.67
CA PRO A 27 5.07 17.47 13.12
C PRO A 27 3.72 17.66 13.83
N GLY A 28 2.80 18.41 13.24
CA GLY A 28 1.47 18.67 13.79
C GLY A 28 0.40 17.65 13.39
N VAL A 29 0.72 16.68 12.52
CA VAL A 29 -0.25 15.68 12.06
C VAL A 29 -0.64 14.77 13.22
N LYS A 30 -1.95 14.65 13.45
CA LYS A 30 -2.48 13.81 14.53
C LYS A 30 -2.67 12.37 14.11
N TYR A 31 -2.89 12.14 12.82
CA TYR A 31 -3.20 10.84 12.30
C TYR A 31 -2.89 10.73 10.82
N VAL A 32 -2.19 9.66 10.45
CA VAL A 32 -1.97 9.29 9.06
C VAL A 32 -2.36 7.83 8.85
N ALA A 33 -3.20 7.54 7.86
CA ALA A 33 -3.55 6.17 7.55
C ALA A 33 -3.52 5.88 6.05
N THR A 34 -3.33 4.61 5.71
CA THR A 34 -3.67 4.07 4.39
C THR A 34 -4.94 3.25 4.48
N GLY A 35 -5.76 3.29 3.43
CA GLY A 35 -7.01 2.55 3.39
C GLY A 35 -7.32 2.00 2.00
N CYS A 36 -8.30 1.11 1.92
CA CYS A 36 -8.83 0.58 0.68
C CYS A 36 -10.32 0.28 0.86
N ALA A 37 -11.16 0.72 -0.08
CA ALA A 37 -12.61 0.55 -0.01
C ALA A 37 -13.05 -0.93 -0.01
N SER A 38 -12.22 -1.85 -0.54
CA SER A 38 -12.49 -3.29 -0.44
C SER A 38 -12.46 -3.81 1.01
N TYR A 39 -11.84 -3.08 1.93
CA TYR A 39 -11.87 -3.34 3.37
C TYR A 39 -12.74 -2.28 4.06
N ALA A 40 -14.01 -2.20 3.66
CA ALA A 40 -14.91 -1.10 4.00
C ALA A 40 -15.00 -0.79 5.51
N VAL A 41 -15.05 -1.81 6.37
CA VAL A 41 -15.11 -1.62 7.83
C VAL A 41 -13.83 -0.97 8.37
N ASP A 42 -12.67 -1.40 7.88
CA ASP A 42 -11.38 -0.82 8.25
C ASP A 42 -11.31 0.65 7.83
N LEU A 43 -11.65 0.93 6.56
CA LEU A 43 -11.66 2.30 6.04
C LEU A 43 -12.64 3.21 6.80
N MET A 44 -13.87 2.75 7.08
CA MET A 44 -14.85 3.53 7.84
C MET A 44 -14.37 3.84 9.26
N ASN A 45 -13.73 2.88 9.94
CA ASN A 45 -13.20 3.10 11.28
C ASN A 45 -12.06 4.12 11.28
N LYS A 46 -11.15 4.04 10.29
CA LYS A 46 -10.07 5.01 10.09
C LYS A 46 -10.61 6.42 9.81
N ILE A 47 -11.62 6.53 8.96
CA ILE A 47 -12.29 7.82 8.69
C ILE A 47 -12.91 8.40 9.96
N ARG A 48 -13.66 7.59 10.73
CA ARG A 48 -14.26 8.05 11.99
C ARG A 48 -13.19 8.55 12.97
N LYS A 49 -12.12 7.78 13.15
CA LYS A 49 -11.00 8.15 14.02
C LYS A 49 -10.32 9.44 13.58
N ALA A 50 -10.03 9.58 12.28
CA ALA A 50 -9.42 10.77 11.71
C ALA A 50 -10.27 12.03 11.93
N LEU A 51 -11.60 11.91 11.90
CA LEU A 51 -12.52 13.02 12.15
C LEU A 51 -12.63 13.39 13.64
N THR A 52 -12.34 12.48 14.57
CA THR A 52 -12.48 12.73 16.02
C THR A 52 -11.25 13.31 16.71
N LEU A 53 -10.06 13.24 16.09
CA LEU A 53 -8.78 13.55 16.76
C LEU A 53 -8.48 15.05 16.94
N GLY A 54 -9.30 15.96 16.41
CA GLY A 54 -9.19 17.40 16.69
C GLY A 54 -7.87 18.03 16.20
N GLY A 55 -7.53 17.85 14.92
CA GLY A 55 -6.32 18.39 14.30
C GLY A 55 -6.17 17.92 12.85
N PRO A 56 -5.06 18.24 12.17
CA PRO A 56 -4.84 17.79 10.80
C PRO A 56 -4.62 16.27 10.76
N THR A 57 -5.39 15.60 9.93
CA THR A 57 -5.31 14.16 9.69
C THR A 57 -5.23 13.89 8.18
N PHE A 58 -4.63 12.76 7.80
CA PHE A 58 -4.44 12.39 6.40
C PHE A 58 -4.77 10.92 6.17
N ILE A 59 -5.61 10.62 5.18
CA ILE A 59 -5.87 9.26 4.74
C ILE A 59 -5.55 9.14 3.26
N HIS A 60 -4.66 8.20 2.92
CA HIS A 60 -4.36 7.84 1.54
C HIS A 60 -5.14 6.59 1.17
N THR A 61 -6.12 6.73 0.28
CA THR A 61 -6.93 5.60 -0.17
C THR A 61 -6.35 4.95 -1.42
N TYR A 62 -6.47 3.64 -1.47
CA TYR A 62 -6.18 2.81 -2.63
C TYR A 62 -7.49 2.45 -3.34
N ASP A 63 -7.68 3.11 -4.49
CA ASP A 63 -8.92 3.04 -5.26
C ASP A 63 -8.62 2.55 -6.68
N PRO A 64 -8.94 1.27 -6.98
CA PRO A 64 -8.85 0.74 -8.34
C PRO A 64 -9.65 1.57 -9.34
N CYS A 65 -9.00 1.99 -10.43
CA CYS A 65 -9.61 2.80 -11.47
C CYS A 65 -9.77 1.96 -12.75
N PRO A 66 -10.98 1.46 -13.08
CA PRO A 66 -11.21 0.59 -14.23
C PRO A 66 -10.68 1.18 -15.54
N LYS A 67 -11.03 2.45 -15.79
CA LYS A 67 -10.58 3.18 -16.99
C LYS A 67 -9.07 3.34 -17.06
N GLY A 68 -8.42 3.67 -15.94
CA GLY A 68 -7.00 3.98 -15.93
C GLY A 68 -6.10 2.74 -15.89
N TRP A 69 -6.59 1.66 -15.31
CA TRP A 69 -5.83 0.42 -15.11
C TRP A 69 -6.22 -0.67 -16.11
N ASP A 70 -7.29 -0.43 -16.86
CA ASP A 70 -7.80 -1.27 -17.94
C ASP A 70 -8.23 -2.65 -17.43
N PHE A 71 -9.38 -2.67 -16.74
CA PHE A 71 -10.03 -3.88 -16.25
C PHE A 71 -11.56 -3.66 -16.17
N ASP A 72 -12.35 -4.74 -16.14
CA ASP A 72 -13.81 -4.64 -16.02
C ASP A 72 -14.21 -4.11 -14.62
N PRO A 73 -15.02 -3.04 -14.52
CA PRO A 73 -15.46 -2.47 -13.24
C PRO A 73 -16.02 -3.47 -12.22
N MET A 74 -16.60 -4.61 -12.64
CA MET A 74 -17.10 -5.63 -11.73
C MET A 74 -16.01 -6.20 -10.81
N TYR A 75 -14.74 -6.19 -11.25
CA TYR A 75 -13.60 -6.71 -10.47
C TYR A 75 -12.96 -5.66 -9.56
N SER A 76 -13.52 -4.45 -9.44
CA SER A 76 -12.92 -3.37 -8.63
C SER A 76 -12.69 -3.81 -7.18
N HIS A 77 -13.65 -4.51 -6.59
CA HIS A 77 -13.53 -5.02 -5.23
C HIS A 77 -12.41 -6.06 -5.11
N GLU A 78 -12.37 -7.05 -6.00
CA GLU A 78 -11.36 -8.12 -6.01
C GLU A 78 -9.95 -7.54 -6.20
N LEU A 79 -9.78 -6.60 -7.14
CA LEU A 79 -8.50 -5.98 -7.42
C LEU A 79 -8.01 -5.11 -6.24
N GLY A 80 -8.95 -4.45 -5.55
CA GLY A 80 -8.69 -3.76 -4.30
C GLY A 80 -8.15 -4.68 -3.21
N MET A 81 -8.78 -5.85 -3.01
CA MET A 81 -8.28 -6.85 -2.07
C MET A 81 -6.90 -7.38 -2.49
N LEU A 82 -6.73 -7.69 -3.78
CA LEU A 82 -5.52 -8.28 -4.33
C LEU A 82 -4.31 -7.35 -4.19
N GLY A 83 -4.49 -6.04 -4.33
CA GLY A 83 -3.43 -5.06 -4.08
C GLY A 83 -2.89 -5.13 -2.64
N VAL A 84 -3.76 -5.40 -1.66
CA VAL A 84 -3.35 -5.57 -0.25
C VAL A 84 -2.75 -6.96 0.01
N GLU A 85 -3.33 -8.01 -0.57
CA GLU A 85 -2.89 -9.39 -0.35
C GLU A 85 -1.56 -9.74 -1.01
N THR A 86 -1.21 -9.07 -2.11
CA THR A 86 0.12 -9.15 -2.73
C THR A 86 1.16 -8.28 -2.01
N GLY A 87 0.70 -7.35 -1.18
CA GLY A 87 1.55 -6.43 -0.42
C GLY A 87 2.01 -5.20 -1.20
N ILE A 88 1.47 -4.95 -2.40
CA ILE A 88 1.70 -3.71 -3.17
C ILE A 88 1.13 -2.50 -2.44
N TRP A 89 -0.01 -2.69 -1.76
CA TRP A 89 -0.58 -1.72 -0.85
C TRP A 89 -0.56 -2.24 0.58
N VAL A 90 0.00 -1.47 1.50
CA VAL A 90 0.06 -1.83 2.92
C VAL A 90 -0.99 -1.03 3.66
N GLN A 91 -1.85 -1.68 4.44
CA GLN A 91 -2.84 -1.03 5.29
C GLN A 91 -2.26 -0.80 6.69
N TYR A 92 -2.13 0.46 7.06
CA TYR A 92 -1.60 0.89 8.36
C TYR A 92 -2.20 2.21 8.83
N GLU A 93 -1.95 2.51 10.09
CA GLU A 93 -2.23 3.76 10.79
C GLU A 93 -0.96 4.24 11.47
N VAL A 94 -0.79 5.55 11.56
CA VAL A 94 0.22 6.24 12.35
C VAL A 94 -0.51 7.26 13.22
N GLU A 95 -0.37 7.10 14.53
CA GLU A 95 -0.95 7.98 15.54
C GLU A 95 0.11 8.24 16.59
N ASP A 96 0.39 9.50 16.89
CA ASP A 96 1.41 9.92 17.85
C ASP A 96 2.77 9.21 17.65
N GLY A 97 3.16 9.02 16.38
CA GLY A 97 4.41 8.36 15.99
C GLY A 97 4.41 6.82 16.06
N VAL A 98 3.33 6.20 16.54
CA VAL A 98 3.18 4.75 16.65
C VAL A 98 2.48 4.20 15.41
N ILE A 99 3.07 3.17 14.80
CA ILE A 99 2.50 2.51 13.62
C ILE A 99 1.73 1.26 14.02
N SER A 100 0.56 1.09 13.44
CA SER A 100 -0.25 -0.12 13.58
C SER A 100 -0.71 -0.62 12.22
N LEU A 101 -0.43 -1.89 11.91
CA LEU A 101 -0.94 -2.55 10.71
C LEU A 101 -2.36 -3.08 10.91
N ASN A 102 -3.16 -3.10 9.85
CA ASN A 102 -4.53 -3.61 9.87
C ASN A 102 -4.72 -4.86 9.00
N GLY A 103 -5.80 -5.61 9.29
CA GLY A 103 -6.34 -6.64 8.40
C GLY A 103 -5.31 -7.63 7.85
N PRO A 104 -5.33 -7.92 6.53
CA PRO A 104 -4.37 -8.81 5.89
C PRO A 104 -2.92 -8.36 6.03
N SER A 105 -2.63 -7.05 5.96
CA SER A 105 -1.26 -6.55 6.09
C SER A 105 -0.65 -6.91 7.44
N ARG A 106 -1.42 -6.79 8.52
CA ARG A 106 -1.01 -7.25 9.87
C ARG A 106 -0.78 -8.77 9.92
N MET A 107 -1.65 -9.55 9.29
CA MET A 107 -1.50 -11.02 9.30
C MET A 107 -0.25 -11.45 8.51
N ILE A 108 0.04 -10.77 7.41
CA ILE A 108 1.24 -10.99 6.62
C ILE A 108 2.49 -10.65 7.43
N ALA A 109 2.53 -9.46 8.03
CA ALA A 109 3.64 -9.00 8.86
C ALA A 109 3.96 -9.93 10.02
N ARG A 110 2.94 -10.56 10.62
CA ARG A 110 3.07 -11.51 11.72
C ARG A 110 3.35 -12.95 11.26
N GLY A 111 3.58 -13.20 9.97
CA GLY A 111 3.79 -14.54 9.41
C GLY A 111 2.56 -15.45 9.48
N ARG A 112 1.38 -14.93 9.83
CA ARG A 112 0.13 -15.71 9.95
C ARG A 112 -0.58 -15.93 8.62
N ARG A 113 -0.16 -15.20 7.57
CA ARG A 113 -0.69 -15.31 6.22
C ARG A 113 0.46 -15.09 5.22
N LYS A 114 0.59 -15.96 4.21
CA LYS A 114 1.53 -15.73 3.11
C LYS A 114 0.97 -14.68 2.15
N ARG A 115 1.84 -13.79 1.64
CA ARG A 115 1.47 -12.88 0.55
C ARG A 115 1.17 -13.66 -0.73
N LYS A 116 0.23 -13.14 -1.51
CA LYS A 116 0.03 -13.60 -2.89
C LYS A 116 1.18 -13.09 -3.79
N PRO A 117 1.53 -13.79 -4.87
CA PRO A 117 2.49 -13.29 -5.85
C PRO A 117 2.06 -11.95 -6.46
N VAL A 118 3.00 -11.01 -6.65
CA VAL A 118 2.77 -9.72 -7.31
C VAL A 118 2.25 -9.91 -8.74
N TYR A 119 2.68 -10.99 -9.39
CA TYR A 119 2.18 -11.40 -10.71
C TYR A 119 0.65 -11.46 -10.79
N ASP A 120 -0.03 -11.98 -9.76
CA ASP A 120 -1.50 -12.10 -9.75
C ASP A 120 -2.18 -10.74 -9.83
N PHE A 121 -1.57 -9.72 -9.22
CA PHE A 121 -2.05 -8.35 -9.34
C PHE A 121 -1.76 -7.77 -10.71
N LEU A 122 -0.52 -7.88 -11.19
CA LEU A 122 -0.08 -7.24 -12.43
C LEU A 122 -0.86 -7.75 -13.65
N LYS A 123 -1.07 -9.07 -13.75
CA LYS A 123 -1.75 -9.71 -14.90
C LYS A 123 -3.22 -9.35 -15.05
N ARG A 124 -3.87 -8.85 -13.99
CA ARG A 124 -5.31 -8.50 -13.97
C ARG A 124 -5.62 -7.12 -14.57
N GLN A 125 -4.61 -6.41 -15.09
CA GLN A 125 -4.71 -5.01 -15.48
C GLN A 125 -4.03 -4.77 -16.83
N GLY A 126 -4.76 -4.24 -17.80
CA GLY A 126 -4.22 -3.94 -19.13
C GLY A 126 -3.11 -2.89 -19.13
N ARG A 127 -3.03 -2.02 -18.10
CA ARG A 127 -1.89 -1.08 -17.96
C ARG A 127 -0.52 -1.75 -17.82
N PHE A 128 -0.47 -3.05 -17.54
CA PHE A 128 0.74 -3.87 -17.43
C PHE A 128 0.86 -4.92 -18.53
N ALA A 129 -0.02 -4.92 -19.54
CA ALA A 129 -0.03 -5.93 -20.62
C ALA A 129 1.28 -6.01 -21.45
N HIS A 130 2.14 -5.00 -21.34
CA HIS A 130 3.44 -4.93 -22.02
C HIS A 130 4.62 -5.39 -21.14
N PHE A 131 4.37 -5.84 -19.91
CA PHE A 131 5.43 -6.34 -19.03
C PHE A 131 5.91 -7.72 -19.50
N THR A 132 7.22 -7.93 -19.43
CA THR A 132 7.82 -9.27 -19.57
C THR A 132 8.01 -9.92 -18.20
N ASP A 133 8.39 -11.20 -18.17
CA ASP A 133 8.68 -11.90 -16.92
C ASP A 133 9.78 -11.20 -16.10
N GLU A 134 10.82 -10.70 -16.76
CA GLU A 134 11.87 -9.87 -16.12
C GLU A 134 11.31 -8.61 -15.43
N ASP A 135 10.28 -7.97 -16.02
CA ASP A 135 9.66 -6.80 -15.40
C ASP A 135 8.86 -7.24 -14.16
N VAL A 136 8.11 -8.34 -14.26
CA VAL A 136 7.34 -8.90 -13.14
C VAL A 136 8.26 -9.27 -11.98
N ASP A 137 9.38 -9.95 -12.26
CA ASP A 137 10.37 -10.35 -11.27
C ASP A 137 11.00 -9.13 -10.58
N TYR A 138 11.29 -8.08 -11.35
CA TYR A 138 11.76 -6.80 -10.79
C TYR A 138 10.75 -6.21 -9.79
N TYR A 139 9.46 -6.18 -10.13
CA TYR A 139 8.43 -5.68 -9.21
C TYR A 139 8.25 -6.59 -7.99
N GLN A 140 8.29 -7.91 -8.18
CA GLN A 140 8.23 -8.88 -7.08
C GLN A 140 9.37 -8.62 -6.09
N ALA A 141 10.61 -8.58 -6.57
CA ALA A 141 11.80 -8.34 -5.75
C ALA A 141 11.73 -7.00 -5.00
N LYS A 142 11.18 -5.94 -5.63
CA LYS A 142 11.02 -4.64 -4.97
C LYS A 142 9.96 -4.63 -3.88
N ILE A 143 8.86 -5.34 -4.06
CA ILE A 143 7.85 -5.50 -3.00
C ILE A 143 8.41 -6.39 -1.89
N ASP A 144 9.16 -7.44 -2.22
CA ASP A 144 9.80 -8.30 -1.23
C ASP A 144 10.80 -7.50 -0.38
N GLU A 145 11.67 -6.72 -1.03
CA GLU A 145 12.60 -5.79 -0.37
C GLU A 145 11.86 -4.80 0.55
N MET A 146 10.73 -4.25 0.11
CA MET A 146 9.91 -3.37 0.95
C MET A 146 9.41 -4.12 2.20
N TRP A 147 8.88 -5.32 2.07
CA TRP A 147 8.37 -6.07 3.23
C TRP A 147 9.47 -6.56 4.18
N GLU A 148 10.68 -6.78 3.68
CA GLU A 148 11.85 -7.19 4.48
C GLU A 148 12.55 -6.01 5.17
N LYS A 149 12.66 -4.86 4.50
CA LYS A 149 13.46 -3.72 4.98
C LYS A 149 12.64 -2.57 5.57
N TRP A 150 11.44 -2.29 5.05
CA TRP A 150 10.65 -1.14 5.50
C TRP A 150 9.17 -1.24 5.12
N TRP A 151 8.27 -1.28 6.11
CA TRP A 151 6.84 -1.12 5.81
C TRP A 151 6.48 0.31 5.40
N LEU A 152 7.30 1.28 5.82
CA LEU A 152 7.23 2.69 5.48
C LEU A 152 8.60 3.20 5.03
N PRO A 153 8.80 3.56 3.74
CA PRO A 153 10.00 4.25 3.32
C PRO A 153 9.97 5.70 3.84
N GLY A 154 10.97 6.08 4.64
CA GLY A 154 11.16 7.37 5.32
C GLY A 154 12.49 7.40 6.10
N VAL A 155 12.85 8.55 6.71
CA VAL A 155 14.19 8.92 7.23
C VAL A 155 14.86 7.91 8.19
N ILE A 156 14.09 7.02 8.81
CA ILE A 156 14.60 5.88 9.58
C ILE A 156 13.84 4.64 9.06
N PRO A 157 14.53 3.54 8.70
CA PRO A 157 13.85 2.29 8.37
C PRO A 157 13.14 1.79 9.62
N ILE A 158 11.80 1.91 9.64
CA ILE A 158 11.00 1.27 10.68
C ILE A 158 10.91 -0.19 10.28
N ASN A 159 11.81 -0.97 10.87
CA ASN A 159 11.93 -2.39 10.59
C ASN A 159 10.69 -3.12 11.11
N PRO A 160 10.35 -4.29 10.54
CA PRO A 160 9.27 -5.15 11.02
C PRO A 160 9.27 -5.36 12.54
N GLU A 161 10.46 -5.46 13.15
CA GLU A 161 10.63 -5.66 14.60
C GLU A 161 10.17 -4.47 15.45
N GLU A 162 10.34 -3.24 14.95
CA GLU A 162 9.94 -2.00 15.67
C GLU A 162 8.44 -1.73 15.52
N GLY A 163 7.86 -1.98 14.33
CA GLY A 163 6.43 -1.84 14.08
C GLY A 163 5.55 -2.96 14.67
N LEU A 164 6.15 -4.01 15.23
CA LEU A 164 5.45 -5.09 15.94
C LEU A 164 5.39 -4.90 17.45
N GLN A 165 6.10 -3.90 17.99
CA GLN A 165 6.07 -3.64 19.43
C GLN A 165 4.67 -3.15 19.84
N PRO A 166 4.12 -3.64 20.97
CA PRO A 166 2.88 -3.10 21.51
C PRO A 166 3.06 -1.60 21.83
N PRO A 167 2.01 -0.78 21.71
CA PRO A 167 2.09 0.63 22.12
C PRO A 167 2.58 0.71 23.57
N PRO A 168 3.43 1.70 23.93
CA PRO A 168 3.80 1.91 25.32
C PRO A 168 2.52 2.10 26.14
N GLY A 169 2.41 1.34 27.22
CA GLY A 169 1.24 1.31 28.12
C GLY A 169 1.10 2.56 28.98
#